data_AF-A0A953G7I0-F1
#
_entry.id   AF-A0A953G7I0-F1
#
_cell.length_a   1.000
_cell.length_b   1.000
_cell.length_c   1.000
_cell.angle_alpha   90.00
_cell.angle_beta   90.00
_cell.angle_gamma   90.00
#
_symmetry.space_group_name_H-M   'P 1'
#
loop_
_entity.id
_entity.type
_entity.pdbx_description
1 polymer ?
#
loop_
_entity_poly.entity_id
_entity_poly.type
_entity_poly.pdbx_seq_one_letter_code
_entity_poly.pdbx_strand_id
1 'polypeptide(L)'
;MGLFDIFRNKKQQPEKALKTFDGTSIFYHEDDFRQVEIVPSDNLSILVAESEKVDTFAKEHFDGSGFTDIDVRNDKNKTKLNQWRIDPNDLEKILGSLGLDRIPNVLTGYGQNYREHHKDCVAFGNDDCAVYYNFKDNVVEHIWFTNHWSMDRERLAKSLHELGKQWNLLLQDWNLTITVDLKDKGSIDQYLNTYDKE
;
A
#
# COMPACT_ATOMS: atom_id res chain seq x y z
N MET A 1 45.03 5.93 38.10
CA MET A 1 43.70 5.76 38.72
C MET A 1 42.67 6.00 37.64
N GLY A 2 42.01 4.93 37.19
CA GLY A 2 40.83 5.04 36.34
C GLY A 2 39.56 5.25 37.17
N LEU A 3 38.42 5.18 36.49
CA LEU A 3 37.04 5.35 36.97
C LEU A 3 36.61 6.81 37.14
N PHE A 4 35.65 7.26 36.33
CA PHE A 4 34.28 7.48 36.80
C PHE A 4 33.32 7.55 35.61
N ASP A 5 32.70 6.40 35.38
CA ASP A 5 31.33 6.15 34.95
C ASP A 5 30.49 7.35 34.47
N ILE A 6 30.33 7.44 33.15
CA ILE A 6 29.12 8.02 32.56
C ILE A 6 28.35 6.87 31.90
N PHE A 7 27.85 5.95 32.74
CA PHE A 7 26.76 5.08 32.34
C PHE A 7 25.48 5.91 32.30
N ARG A 8 25.24 6.51 31.13
CA ARG A 8 23.91 6.99 30.77
C ARG A 8 23.01 5.77 30.75
N ASN A 9 22.17 5.66 31.78
CA ASN A 9 21.20 4.60 31.98
C ASN A 9 20.20 4.60 30.81
N LYS A 10 20.59 4.03 29.66
CA LYS A 10 19.65 3.62 28.61
C LYS A 10 18.84 2.53 29.27
N LYS A 11 17.63 2.86 29.74
CA LYS A 11 16.59 1.86 29.95
C LYS A 11 16.56 1.06 28.65
N GLN A 12 17.10 -0.16 28.66
CA GLN A 12 16.89 -1.12 27.59
C GLN A 12 15.38 -1.20 27.45
N GLN A 13 14.84 -0.68 26.35
CA GLN A 13 13.49 -1.04 25.97
C GLN A 13 13.49 -2.57 25.95
N PRO A 14 12.50 -3.21 26.59
CA PRO A 14 12.43 -4.66 26.55
C PRO A 14 12.45 -5.06 25.08
N GLU A 15 13.43 -5.88 24.69
CA GLU A 15 13.43 -6.55 23.39
C GLU A 15 12.08 -7.25 23.29
N LYS A 16 11.14 -6.67 22.54
CA LYS A 16 9.91 -7.36 22.19
C LYS A 16 10.38 -8.55 21.36
N ALA A 17 10.31 -9.74 21.94
CA ALA A 17 10.63 -10.97 21.25
C ALA A 17 9.94 -10.94 19.88
N LEU A 18 10.73 -11.07 18.81
CA LEU A 18 10.21 -11.26 17.46
C LEU A 18 9.21 -12.40 17.53
N LYS A 19 7.93 -12.10 17.29
CA LYS A 19 6.92 -13.15 17.18
C LYS A 19 7.33 -14.01 15.98
N THR A 20 7.70 -15.26 16.25
CA THR A 20 7.89 -16.27 15.22
C THR A 20 6.51 -16.69 14.74
N PHE A 21 6.25 -16.56 13.45
CA PHE A 21 5.00 -17.00 12.82
C PHE A 21 5.29 -18.31 12.08
N ASP A 22 4.41 -19.30 12.23
CA ASP A 22 4.54 -20.56 11.51
C ASP A 22 4.09 -20.37 10.04
N GLY A 23 4.94 -20.80 9.10
CA GLY A 23 4.68 -20.75 7.66
C GLY A 23 5.27 -19.52 6.95
N THR A 24 5.09 -19.46 5.63
CA THR A 24 5.53 -18.31 4.81
C THR A 24 4.80 -17.06 5.25
N SER A 25 5.55 -15.96 5.41
CA SER A 25 5.02 -14.65 5.77
C SER A 25 5.63 -13.58 4.87
N ILE A 26 4.91 -12.47 4.72
CA ILE A 26 5.37 -11.28 3.99
C ILE A 26 5.27 -10.07 4.90
N PHE A 27 6.19 -9.10 4.73
CA PHE A 27 6.21 -7.87 5.50
C PHE A 27 6.04 -6.65 4.59
N TYR A 28 5.32 -5.63 5.06
CA TYR A 28 5.30 -4.30 4.45
C TYR A 28 5.52 -3.21 5.51
N HIS A 29 6.16 -2.10 5.14
CA HIS A 29 6.37 -1.00 6.07
C HIS A 29 5.05 -0.25 6.33
N GLU A 30 4.85 0.25 7.55
CA GLU A 30 3.61 0.99 7.86
C GLU A 30 3.36 2.18 6.93
N ASP A 31 4.42 2.83 6.45
CA ASP A 31 4.37 3.93 5.48
C ASP A 31 3.94 3.51 4.07
N ASP A 32 4.10 2.23 3.72
CA ASP A 32 3.62 1.69 2.43
C ASP A 32 2.09 1.55 2.42
N PHE A 33 1.46 1.54 3.61
CA PHE A 33 0.03 1.31 3.72
C PHE A 33 -0.75 2.39 2.96
N ARG A 34 -1.47 1.95 1.93
CA ARG A 34 -2.31 2.80 1.07
C ARG A 34 -1.54 3.96 0.42
N GLN A 35 -0.24 3.77 0.17
CA GLN A 35 0.54 4.70 -0.62
C GLN A 35 0.30 4.50 -2.12
N VAL A 36 0.09 3.26 -2.55
CA VAL A 36 -0.55 2.92 -3.83
C VAL A 36 -1.79 2.11 -3.52
N GLU A 37 -2.97 2.71 -3.68
CA GLU A 37 -4.25 2.13 -3.21
C GLU A 37 -5.30 1.99 -4.32
N ILE A 38 -6.19 1.00 -4.18
CA ILE A 38 -7.40 0.90 -4.99
C ILE A 38 -8.59 1.46 -4.22
N VAL A 39 -9.34 2.33 -4.87
CA VAL A 39 -10.46 3.07 -4.26
C VAL A 39 -11.67 3.14 -5.18
N PRO A 40 -12.87 3.37 -4.64
CA PRO A 40 -14.06 3.67 -5.43
C PRO A 40 -13.90 4.82 -6.42
N SER A 41 -14.51 4.72 -7.60
CA SER A 41 -14.41 5.74 -8.66
C SER A 41 -15.14 7.05 -8.41
N ASP A 42 -16.11 7.07 -7.51
CA ASP A 42 -16.75 8.31 -7.06
C ASP A 42 -15.78 9.21 -6.26
N ASN A 43 -14.62 8.70 -5.85
CA ASN A 43 -13.56 9.49 -5.21
C ASN A 43 -12.75 10.35 -6.19
N LEU A 44 -12.90 10.22 -7.51
CA LEU A 44 -12.01 10.85 -8.50
C LEU A 44 -11.76 12.35 -8.23
N SER A 45 -12.82 13.14 -8.05
CA SER A 45 -12.69 14.58 -7.83
C SER A 45 -11.97 14.92 -6.53
N ILE A 46 -12.17 14.13 -5.48
CA ILE A 46 -11.50 14.28 -4.19
C ILE A 46 -10.03 13.92 -4.33
N LEU A 47 -9.70 12.83 -5.03
CA LEU A 47 -8.31 12.39 -5.24
C LEU A 47 -7.50 13.40 -6.04
N VAL A 48 -8.08 13.98 -7.09
CA VAL A 48 -7.44 15.04 -7.88
C VAL A 48 -7.17 16.26 -7.00
N ALA A 49 -8.18 16.74 -6.25
CA ALA A 49 -8.02 17.90 -5.38
C ALA A 49 -7.01 17.67 -4.24
N GLU A 50 -6.96 16.46 -3.67
CA GLU A 50 -5.97 16.11 -2.65
C GLU A 50 -4.57 15.96 -3.25
N SER A 51 -4.44 15.41 -4.46
CA SER A 51 -3.15 15.30 -5.17
C SER A 51 -2.53 16.68 -5.43
N GLU A 52 -3.33 17.67 -5.82
CA GLU A 52 -2.86 19.06 -5.98
C GLU A 52 -2.35 19.67 -4.67
N LYS A 53 -2.99 19.34 -3.53
CA LYS A 53 -2.54 19.80 -2.21
C LYS A 53 -1.23 19.14 -1.80
N VAL A 54 -1.12 17.82 -2.00
CA VAL A 54 0.10 17.07 -1.71
C VAL A 54 1.27 17.63 -2.54
N ASP A 55 1.07 17.87 -3.83
CA ASP A 55 2.09 18.47 -4.70
C ASP A 55 2.50 19.88 -4.24
N THR A 56 1.53 20.68 -3.81
CA THR A 56 1.79 22.04 -3.31
C THR A 56 2.58 21.99 -2.01
N PHE A 57 2.13 21.16 -1.06
CA PHE A 57 2.80 20.95 0.23
C PHE A 57 4.24 20.45 0.02
N ALA A 58 4.43 19.44 -0.84
CA ALA A 58 5.74 18.89 -1.15
C ALA A 58 6.70 19.97 -1.67
N LYS A 59 6.22 20.86 -2.56
CA LYS A 59 7.04 21.98 -3.09
C LYS A 59 7.37 23.02 -2.03
N GLU A 60 6.42 23.36 -1.16
CA GLU A 60 6.61 24.35 -0.09
C GLU A 60 7.54 23.86 1.02
N HIS A 61 7.53 22.55 1.28
CA HIS A 61 8.26 21.94 2.38
C HIS A 61 9.55 21.21 1.97
N PHE A 62 9.92 21.20 0.69
CA PHE A 62 11.19 20.67 0.22
C PHE A 62 12.30 21.73 0.26
N ASP A 63 13.34 21.50 1.08
CA ASP A 63 14.44 22.45 1.28
C ASP A 63 15.68 22.18 0.41
N GLY A 64 15.59 21.18 -0.49
CA GLY A 64 16.70 20.71 -1.31
C GLY A 64 17.50 19.55 -0.71
N SER A 65 17.39 19.31 0.61
CA SER A 65 18.00 18.16 1.31
C SER A 65 16.95 17.13 1.74
N GLY A 66 15.68 17.53 1.83
CA GLY A 66 14.56 16.65 2.11
C GLY A 66 13.27 17.42 2.35
N PHE A 67 12.25 16.72 2.82
CA PHE A 67 11.02 17.33 3.28
C PHE A 67 11.15 17.77 4.75
N THR A 68 10.72 18.98 5.03
CA THR A 68 10.80 19.62 6.36
C THR A 68 9.59 19.33 7.24
N ASP A 69 8.50 18.81 6.67
CA ASP A 69 7.24 18.53 7.35
C ASP A 69 6.52 17.32 6.73
N ILE A 70 5.52 16.78 7.43
CA ILE A 70 4.74 15.60 7.02
C ILE A 70 3.29 16.02 6.81
N ASP A 71 2.77 15.79 5.60
CA ASP A 71 1.34 15.92 5.32
C ASP A 71 0.59 14.63 5.66
N VAL A 72 -0.57 14.77 6.30
CA VAL A 72 -1.46 13.65 6.65
C VAL A 72 -2.77 13.81 5.89
N ARG A 73 -2.96 12.94 4.89
CA ARG A 73 -4.14 12.95 4.02
C ARG A 73 -5.46 12.83 4.79
N ASN A 74 -6.46 13.60 4.40
CA ASN A 74 -7.78 13.56 5.05
C ASN A 74 -8.75 12.64 4.31
N ASP A 75 -8.98 11.45 4.89
CA ASP A 75 -9.88 10.45 4.31
C ASP A 75 -11.36 10.61 4.69
N LYS A 76 -11.74 11.60 5.51
CA LYS A 76 -13.11 11.70 6.05
C LYS A 76 -14.21 11.76 4.99
N ASN A 77 -13.91 12.40 3.86
CA ASN A 77 -14.87 12.62 2.78
C ASN A 77 -14.77 11.57 1.66
N LYS A 78 -13.80 10.65 1.73
CA LYS A 78 -13.66 9.60 0.73
C LYS A 78 -14.70 8.53 0.95
N THR A 79 -15.34 8.11 -0.13
CA THR A 79 -16.13 6.90 -0.18
C THR A 79 -15.22 5.70 0.12
N LYS A 80 -15.66 4.85 1.04
CA LYS A 80 -14.90 3.68 1.50
C LYS A 80 -15.16 2.48 0.60
N LEU A 81 -14.12 1.69 0.32
CA LEU A 81 -14.21 0.50 -0.52
C LEU A 81 -15.20 -0.54 0.03
N ASN A 82 -15.31 -0.67 1.35
CA ASN A 82 -16.24 -1.61 1.98
C ASN A 82 -17.73 -1.40 1.62
N GLN A 83 -18.11 -0.23 1.10
CA GLN A 83 -19.47 0.01 0.61
C GLN A 83 -19.79 -0.82 -0.64
N TRP A 84 -18.77 -1.28 -1.38
CA TRP A 84 -18.92 -2.17 -2.54
C TRP A 84 -19.15 -3.61 -2.13
N ARG A 85 -18.97 -3.94 -0.84
CA ARG A 85 -19.18 -5.28 -0.27
C ARG A 85 -18.46 -6.37 -1.06
N ILE A 86 -17.22 -6.07 -1.49
CA ILE A 86 -16.38 -7.00 -2.22
C ILE A 86 -16.11 -8.21 -1.33
N ASP A 87 -16.52 -9.39 -1.79
CA ASP A 87 -16.21 -10.66 -1.13
C ASP A 87 -14.72 -11.00 -1.36
N PRO A 88 -13.96 -11.34 -0.30
CA PRO A 88 -12.56 -11.74 -0.43
C PRO A 88 -12.33 -12.83 -1.48
N ASN A 89 -13.19 -13.84 -1.60
CA ASN A 89 -13.00 -14.92 -2.56
C ASN A 89 -13.16 -14.44 -4.01
N ASP A 90 -14.03 -13.46 -4.26
CA ASP A 90 -14.18 -12.88 -5.59
C ASP A 90 -12.99 -12.00 -5.96
N LEU A 91 -12.44 -11.24 -5.00
CA LEU A 91 -11.19 -10.51 -5.18
C LEU A 91 -10.02 -11.47 -5.47
N GLU A 92 -9.89 -12.53 -4.67
CA GLU A 92 -8.82 -13.52 -4.81
C GLU A 92 -8.82 -14.21 -6.17
N LYS A 93 -9.98 -14.39 -6.83
CA LYS A 93 -10.04 -14.93 -8.20
C LYS A 93 -9.33 -14.01 -9.22
N ILE A 94 -9.44 -12.69 -9.03
CA ILE A 94 -8.77 -11.71 -9.91
C ILE A 94 -7.29 -11.58 -9.54
N LEU A 95 -6.96 -11.55 -8.25
CA LEU A 95 -5.57 -11.45 -7.81
C LEU A 95 -4.78 -12.72 -8.14
N GLY A 96 -5.42 -13.89 -8.12
CA GLY A 96 -4.82 -15.14 -8.53
C GLY A 96 -4.32 -15.16 -9.98
N SER A 97 -4.85 -14.30 -10.87
CA SER A 97 -4.34 -14.21 -12.25
C SER A 97 -3.02 -13.45 -12.38
N LEU A 98 -2.52 -12.83 -11.31
CA LEU A 98 -1.17 -12.26 -11.26
C LEU A 98 -0.11 -13.38 -11.35
N GLY A 99 -0.46 -14.60 -10.94
CA GLY A 99 0.47 -15.73 -10.83
C GLY A 99 1.55 -15.52 -9.78
N LEU A 100 1.19 -14.78 -8.73
CA LEU A 100 1.97 -14.59 -7.51
C LEU A 100 1.47 -15.53 -6.42
N ASP A 101 2.33 -15.86 -5.47
CA ASP A 101 1.98 -16.73 -4.35
C ASP A 101 1.04 -16.02 -3.37
N ARG A 102 -0.03 -16.72 -2.97
CA ARG A 102 -0.95 -16.24 -1.94
C ARG A 102 -0.35 -16.46 -0.55
N ILE A 103 -0.16 -15.39 0.21
CA ILE A 103 0.45 -15.40 1.54
C ILE A 103 -0.58 -14.89 2.57
N PRO A 104 -1.14 -15.78 3.42
CA PRO A 104 -2.14 -15.39 4.42
C PRO A 104 -1.53 -14.77 5.68
N ASN A 105 -0.21 -14.87 5.88
CA ASN A 105 0.47 -14.33 7.05
C ASN A 105 1.13 -12.99 6.68
N VAL A 106 0.43 -11.88 6.91
CA VAL A 106 0.93 -10.54 6.61
C VAL A 106 1.41 -9.85 7.88
N LEU A 107 2.62 -9.30 7.81
CA LEU A 107 3.27 -8.55 8.88
C LEU A 107 3.41 -7.07 8.50
N THR A 108 3.36 -6.19 9.50
CA THR A 108 3.60 -4.75 9.33
C THR A 108 4.34 -4.14 10.51
N GLY A 109 4.89 -2.94 10.33
CA GLY A 109 5.58 -2.16 11.36
C GLY A 109 6.74 -1.33 10.80
N TYR A 110 7.61 -0.86 11.70
CA TYR A 110 8.77 -0.04 11.39
C TYR A 110 10.07 -0.86 11.55
N GLY A 111 10.48 -1.54 10.48
CA GLY A 111 11.77 -2.24 10.39
C GLY A 111 11.85 -3.56 11.16
N GLN A 112 13.07 -4.00 11.48
CA GLN A 112 13.32 -5.32 12.09
C GLN A 112 12.94 -5.38 13.58
N ASN A 113 12.97 -4.24 14.27
CA ASN A 113 12.79 -4.17 15.72
C ASN A 113 11.31 -4.09 16.13
N TYR A 114 10.40 -3.85 15.18
CA TYR A 114 8.97 -3.83 15.41
C TYR A 114 8.23 -4.40 14.20
N ARG A 115 7.71 -5.61 14.38
CA ARG A 115 6.83 -6.28 13.43
C ARG A 115 5.64 -6.86 14.19
N GLU A 116 4.46 -6.68 13.64
CA GLU A 116 3.23 -7.26 14.16
C GLU A 116 2.39 -7.87 13.06
N HIS A 117 1.50 -8.77 13.44
CA HIS A 117 0.60 -9.42 12.50
C HIS A 117 -0.55 -8.47 12.13
N HIS A 118 -0.71 -8.20 10.83
CA HIS A 118 -1.91 -7.57 10.32
C HIS A 118 -2.98 -8.66 10.20
N LYS A 119 -3.84 -8.74 11.21
CA LYS A 119 -4.96 -9.69 11.21
C LYS A 119 -5.93 -9.40 10.05
N ASP A 120 -6.57 -10.45 9.56
CA ASP A 120 -7.58 -10.35 8.50
C ASP A 120 -7.03 -9.65 7.24
N CYS A 121 -5.78 -9.97 6.91
CA CYS A 121 -5.04 -9.43 5.78
C CYS A 121 -4.37 -10.57 5.01
N VAL A 122 -4.38 -10.48 3.69
CA VAL A 122 -3.79 -11.46 2.78
C VAL A 122 -3.01 -10.70 1.71
N ALA A 123 -1.91 -11.29 1.27
CA ALA A 123 -1.13 -10.77 0.15
C ALA A 123 -1.05 -11.79 -0.99
N PHE A 124 -0.78 -11.27 -2.19
CA PHE A 124 -0.27 -12.03 -3.33
C PHE A 124 1.06 -11.40 -3.74
N GLY A 125 2.16 -12.13 -3.62
CA GLY A 125 3.49 -11.59 -3.93
C GLY A 125 4.62 -12.25 -3.17
N ASN A 126 5.69 -11.48 -2.98
CA ASN A 126 6.89 -11.83 -2.25
C ASN A 126 7.46 -10.58 -1.56
N ASP A 127 8.62 -10.68 -0.92
CA ASP A 127 9.25 -9.56 -0.21
C ASP A 127 9.67 -8.40 -1.16
N ASP A 128 9.78 -8.64 -2.47
CA ASP A 128 10.15 -7.61 -3.44
C ASP A 128 8.92 -6.82 -3.93
N CYS A 129 7.79 -7.48 -4.18
CA CYS A 129 6.56 -6.84 -4.65
C CYS A 129 5.32 -7.63 -4.24
N ALA A 130 4.25 -6.91 -3.90
CA ALA A 130 2.99 -7.55 -3.54
C ALA A 130 1.77 -6.65 -3.71
N VAL A 131 0.63 -7.30 -3.88
CA VAL A 131 -0.69 -6.71 -3.65
C VAL A 131 -1.23 -7.27 -2.35
N TYR A 132 -1.80 -6.40 -1.53
CA TYR A 132 -2.39 -6.75 -0.25
C TYR A 132 -3.85 -6.35 -0.26
N TYR A 133 -4.65 -7.06 0.53
CA TYR A 133 -5.94 -6.56 0.94
C TYR A 133 -6.22 -6.98 2.37
N ASN A 134 -6.96 -6.14 3.09
CA ASN A 134 -7.52 -6.51 4.38
C ASN A 134 -9.04 -6.50 4.30
N PHE A 135 -9.66 -7.21 5.23
CA PHE A 135 -11.10 -7.41 5.24
C PHE A 135 -11.63 -7.48 6.66
N LYS A 136 -12.92 -7.19 6.80
CA LYS A 136 -13.65 -7.28 8.05
C LYS A 136 -15.05 -7.81 7.78
N ASP A 137 -15.53 -8.73 8.61
CA ASP A 137 -16.86 -9.34 8.47
C ASP A 137 -17.10 -9.89 7.05
N ASN A 138 -16.05 -10.48 6.46
CA ASN A 138 -15.99 -11.01 5.09
C ASN A 138 -16.26 -9.95 3.99
N VAL A 139 -15.88 -8.70 4.24
CA VAL A 139 -15.92 -7.59 3.27
C VAL A 139 -14.55 -6.94 3.20
N VAL A 140 -14.02 -6.77 1.99
CA VAL A 140 -12.74 -6.07 1.77
C VAL A 140 -12.84 -4.61 2.21
N GLU A 141 -11.88 -4.15 3.01
CA GLU A 141 -11.79 -2.76 3.48
C GLU A 141 -10.80 -1.94 2.67
N HIS A 142 -9.62 -2.50 2.37
CA HIS A 142 -8.57 -1.84 1.59
C HIS A 142 -7.87 -2.83 0.66
N ILE A 143 -7.37 -2.31 -0.45
CA ILE A 143 -6.46 -3.00 -1.38
C ILE A 143 -5.31 -2.04 -1.68
N TRP A 144 -4.06 -2.49 -1.57
CA TRP A 144 -2.88 -1.66 -1.82
C TRP A 144 -1.71 -2.48 -2.36
N PHE A 145 -0.68 -1.79 -2.84
CA PHE A 145 0.48 -2.41 -3.46
C PHE A 145 1.80 -1.94 -2.83
N THR A 146 2.79 -2.82 -2.84
CA THR A 146 4.21 -2.47 -2.67
C THR A 146 4.96 -2.84 -3.96
N ASN A 147 5.77 -1.91 -4.45
CA ASN A 147 6.70 -2.11 -5.58
C ASN A 147 6.09 -2.89 -6.77
N HIS A 148 4.85 -2.57 -7.14
CA HIS A 148 4.12 -3.29 -8.19
C HIS A 148 4.79 -3.20 -9.57
N TRP A 149 5.72 -2.26 -9.76
CA TRP A 149 6.57 -2.14 -10.95
C TRP A 149 7.39 -3.41 -11.25
N SER A 150 7.70 -4.21 -10.22
CA SER A 150 8.43 -5.48 -10.38
C SER A 150 7.54 -6.66 -10.77
N MET A 151 6.21 -6.46 -10.85
CA MET A 151 5.27 -7.51 -11.26
C MET A 151 5.24 -7.67 -12.79
N ASP A 152 4.74 -8.82 -13.25
CA ASP A 152 4.45 -9.02 -14.68
C ASP A 152 3.43 -7.97 -15.16
N ARG A 153 3.86 -7.08 -16.06
CA ARG A 153 3.08 -5.94 -16.51
C ARG A 153 1.78 -6.33 -17.20
N GLU A 154 1.81 -7.36 -18.05
CA GLU A 154 0.62 -7.79 -18.79
C GLU A 154 -0.44 -8.35 -17.84
N ARG A 155 -0.02 -9.19 -16.89
CA ARG A 155 -0.91 -9.74 -15.87
C ARG A 155 -1.43 -8.66 -14.94
N LEU A 156 -0.58 -7.74 -14.50
CA LEU A 156 -0.98 -6.61 -13.66
C LEU A 156 -2.01 -5.74 -14.37
N ALA A 157 -1.74 -5.32 -15.61
CA ALA A 157 -2.67 -4.51 -16.41
C ALA A 157 -4.04 -5.21 -16.55
N LYS A 158 -4.03 -6.51 -16.84
CA LYS A 158 -5.23 -7.32 -16.96
C LYS A 158 -6.01 -7.41 -15.64
N SER A 159 -5.32 -7.70 -14.53
CA SER A 159 -5.96 -7.78 -13.20
C SER A 159 -6.53 -6.43 -12.78
N LEU A 160 -5.78 -5.33 -12.92
CA LEU A 160 -6.25 -3.97 -12.66
C LEU A 160 -7.50 -3.65 -13.48
N HIS A 161 -7.49 -3.96 -14.78
CA HIS A 161 -8.64 -3.71 -15.63
C HIS A 161 -9.87 -4.54 -15.23
N GLU A 162 -9.69 -5.77 -14.75
CA GLU A 162 -10.80 -6.58 -14.27
C GLU A 162 -11.37 -6.05 -12.94
N LEU A 163 -10.52 -5.55 -12.02
CA LEU A 163 -10.98 -4.84 -10.83
C LEU A 163 -11.87 -3.64 -11.21
N GLY A 164 -11.41 -2.84 -12.17
CA GLY A 164 -12.16 -1.68 -12.69
C GLY A 164 -13.49 -2.06 -13.33
N LYS A 165 -13.51 -3.12 -14.15
CA LYS A 165 -14.74 -3.62 -14.77
C LYS A 165 -15.75 -4.16 -13.76
N GLN A 166 -15.29 -4.90 -12.75
CA GLN A 166 -16.18 -5.59 -11.84
C GLN A 166 -16.75 -4.64 -10.77
N TRP A 167 -15.95 -3.69 -10.30
CA TRP A 167 -16.31 -2.84 -9.16
C TRP A 167 -16.21 -1.34 -9.41
N ASN A 168 -15.89 -0.91 -10.63
CA ASN A 168 -15.83 0.52 -10.97
C ASN A 168 -14.88 1.29 -10.02
N LEU A 169 -13.60 0.91 -10.06
CA LEU A 169 -12.54 1.34 -9.14
C LEU A 169 -11.49 2.20 -9.85
N LEU A 170 -10.70 2.92 -9.06
CA LEU A 170 -9.52 3.69 -9.46
C LEU A 170 -8.29 3.12 -8.76
N LEU A 171 -7.12 3.32 -9.36
CA LEU A 171 -5.85 3.26 -8.65
C LEU A 171 -5.40 4.69 -8.34
N GLN A 172 -4.98 4.92 -7.11
CA GLN A 172 -4.31 6.14 -6.69
C GLN A 172 -2.87 5.81 -6.29
N ASP A 173 -1.92 6.48 -6.93
CA ASP A 173 -0.51 6.43 -6.56
C ASP A 173 -0.13 7.77 -5.92
N TRP A 174 0.06 7.77 -4.61
CA TRP A 174 0.44 8.97 -3.86
C TRP A 174 1.92 9.33 -3.99
N ASN A 175 2.78 8.41 -4.47
CA ASN A 175 4.18 8.73 -4.75
C ASN A 175 4.31 9.58 -6.02
N LEU A 176 3.43 9.32 -6.99
CA LEU A 176 3.41 10.03 -8.28
C LEU A 176 2.31 11.08 -8.38
N THR A 177 1.44 11.18 -7.37
CA THR A 177 0.21 12.00 -7.37
C THR A 177 -0.67 11.78 -8.62
N ILE A 178 -0.77 10.51 -9.06
CA ILE A 178 -1.54 10.09 -10.24
C ILE A 178 -2.77 9.26 -9.83
N THR A 179 -3.91 9.56 -10.46
CA THR A 179 -5.13 8.74 -10.41
C THR A 179 -5.37 8.07 -11.76
N VAL A 180 -5.67 6.76 -11.75
CA VAL A 180 -5.89 5.93 -12.94
C VAL A 180 -7.30 5.33 -12.90
N ASP A 181 -8.09 5.51 -13.96
CA ASP A 181 -9.39 4.83 -14.11
C ASP A 181 -9.18 3.38 -14.53
N LEU A 182 -9.49 2.43 -13.64
CA LEU A 182 -9.25 1.03 -13.91
C LEU A 182 -10.18 0.44 -14.97
N LYS A 183 -11.21 1.14 -15.44
CA LYS A 183 -11.98 0.69 -16.61
C LYS A 183 -11.31 1.09 -17.93
N ASP A 184 -10.40 2.07 -17.90
CA ASP A 184 -9.70 2.54 -19.08
C ASP A 184 -8.35 1.86 -19.20
N LYS A 185 -8.28 0.84 -20.05
CA LYS A 185 -7.03 0.13 -20.39
C LYS A 185 -5.92 1.08 -20.84
N GLY A 186 -6.25 2.11 -21.62
CA GLY A 186 -5.24 3.06 -22.11
C GLY A 186 -4.58 3.81 -20.98
N SER A 187 -5.36 4.22 -19.97
CA SER A 187 -4.84 4.88 -18.77
C SER A 187 -3.97 3.95 -17.92
N ILE A 188 -4.37 2.67 -17.78
CA ILE A 188 -3.57 1.64 -17.09
C ILE A 188 -2.23 1.43 -17.81
N ASP A 189 -2.26 1.24 -19.12
CA ASP A 189 -1.05 1.01 -19.91
C ASP A 189 -0.13 2.24 -19.84
N GLN A 190 -0.67 3.46 -19.90
CA GLN A 190 0.12 4.68 -19.74
C GLN A 190 0.79 4.75 -18.36
N TYR A 191 0.05 4.46 -17.30
CA TYR A 191 0.58 4.43 -15.93
C TYR A 191 1.71 3.41 -15.80
N LEU A 192 1.48 2.16 -16.22
CA LEU A 192 2.46 1.08 -16.12
C LEU A 192 3.72 1.28 -16.97
N ASN A 193 3.66 2.14 -18.00
CA ASN A 193 4.81 2.51 -18.82
C ASN A 193 5.52 3.79 -18.34
N THR A 194 5.03 4.45 -17.27
CA THR A 194 5.64 5.69 -16.76
C THR A 194 6.99 5.41 -16.10
N TYR A 195 7.15 4.26 -15.43
CA TYR A 195 8.39 3.87 -14.76
C TYR A 195 9.55 3.52 -15.72
N ASP A 196 9.28 3.24 -17.00
CA ASP A 196 10.33 2.96 -17.99
C ASP A 196 11.07 4.24 -18.47
N LYS A 197 10.70 5.42 -17.96
CA LYS A 197 11.21 6.72 -18.43
C LYS A 197 12.16 7.42 -17.45
N GLU A 198 12.50 6.79 -16.35
CA GLU A 198 13.54 7.24 -15.39
C GLU A 198 14.78 6.35 -15.48
#